data_AF-G1V4R3-F1
#
_entry.id   AF-G1V4R3-F1
#
_cell.length_a   1.000
_cell.length_b   1.000
_cell.length_c   1.000
_cell.angle_alpha   90.00
_cell.angle_beta   90.00
_cell.angle_gamma   90.00
#
_symmetry.space_group_name_H-M   'P 1'
#
loop_
_entity.id
_entity.type
_entity.pdbx_description
1 polymer ?
#
loop_
_entity_poly.entity_id
_entity_poly.type
_entity_poly.pdbx_seq_one_letter_code
_entity_poly.pdbx_strand_id
1 'polypeptide(L)'
;MILIENPEALRNCELIHEHPEAANTPFYAGWEIWANWAGITGLPLQSGYSFDRAELTAIAAKQGLGVALGREWLVREALQKKELIVPFNLVFPAPQTYYVVSTHKGIQRPKVRLFHDWILEKARHSKPYGNVVL
;
A
#
# COMPACT_ATOMS: atom_id res chain seq x y z
N MET A 1 -16.42 -1.24 17.58
CA MET A 1 -16.02 0.18 17.76
C MET A 1 -14.74 0.32 18.60
N ILE A 2 -13.73 -0.55 18.39
CA ILE A 2 -12.53 -0.65 19.27
C ILE A 2 -11.23 -0.23 18.54
N LEU A 3 -11.27 -0.09 17.21
CA LEU A 3 -10.08 0.16 16.37
C LEU A 3 -9.70 1.64 16.21
N ILE A 4 -10.66 2.56 16.42
CA ILE A 4 -10.44 4.01 16.19
C ILE A 4 -9.46 4.56 17.23
N GLU A 5 -8.42 5.26 16.76
CA GLU A 5 -7.32 5.82 17.56
C GLU A 5 -6.59 4.77 18.43
N ASN A 6 -6.70 3.49 18.08
CA ASN A 6 -6.11 2.39 18.84
C ASN A 6 -5.45 1.35 17.91
N PRO A 7 -4.20 1.60 17.47
CA PRO A 7 -3.46 0.66 16.63
C PRO A 7 -3.30 -0.74 17.23
N GLU A 8 -3.24 -0.85 18.56
CA GLU A 8 -3.08 -2.13 19.26
C GLU A 8 -4.32 -3.05 19.13
N ALA A 9 -5.49 -2.48 18.81
CA ALA A 9 -6.70 -3.25 18.56
C ALA A 9 -6.61 -4.14 17.31
N LEU A 10 -5.66 -3.89 16.41
CA LEU A 10 -5.40 -4.73 15.23
C LEU A 10 -5.13 -6.19 15.57
N ARG A 11 -4.66 -6.49 16.79
CA ARG A 11 -4.48 -7.86 17.28
C ARG A 11 -5.75 -8.71 17.21
N ASN A 12 -6.91 -8.05 17.22
CA ASN A 12 -8.23 -8.68 17.22
C ASN A 12 -8.97 -8.51 15.88
N CYS A 13 -8.25 -8.10 14.83
CA CYS A 13 -8.82 -7.86 13.50
C CYS A 13 -8.37 -8.94 12.52
N GLU A 14 -9.24 -9.26 11.56
CA GLU A 14 -8.84 -10.00 10.38
C GLU A 14 -7.98 -9.07 9.50
N LEU A 15 -6.74 -9.46 9.23
CA LEU A 15 -5.82 -8.67 8.40
C LEU A 15 -5.93 -9.12 6.94
N ILE A 16 -6.04 -8.17 6.02
CA ILE A 16 -6.03 -8.42 4.59
C ILE A 16 -4.62 -8.14 4.07
N HIS A 17 -4.05 -9.10 3.37
CA HIS A 17 -2.68 -9.08 2.87
C HIS A 17 -2.65 -8.77 1.37
N GLU A 18 -1.72 -7.90 0.96
CA GLU A 18 -1.30 -7.72 -0.44
C GLU A 18 0.00 -8.50 -0.64
N HIS A 19 -0.06 -9.58 -1.42
CA HIS A 19 1.09 -10.43 -1.71
C HIS A 19 1.17 -10.78 -3.19
N PRO A 20 1.87 -9.97 -4.00
CA PRO A 20 2.08 -10.28 -5.40
C PRO A 20 2.82 -11.62 -5.56
N GLU A 21 2.40 -12.46 -6.50
CA GLU A 21 3.01 -13.79 -6.75
C GLU A 21 4.53 -13.71 -7.01
N ALA A 22 4.99 -12.60 -7.60
CA ALA A 22 6.41 -12.35 -7.86
C ALA A 22 7.24 -11.97 -6.62
N ALA A 23 6.59 -11.76 -5.46
CA ALA A 23 7.29 -11.39 -4.24
C ALA A 23 7.97 -12.62 -3.62
N ASN A 24 9.30 -12.61 -3.57
CA ASN A 24 10.09 -13.64 -2.89
C ASN A 24 10.14 -13.41 -1.36
N THR A 25 8.98 -13.17 -0.76
CA THR A 25 8.79 -12.91 0.67
C THR A 25 7.55 -13.65 1.16
N PRO A 26 7.36 -13.88 2.47
CA PRO A 26 6.09 -14.37 2.98
C PRO A 26 4.92 -13.43 2.63
N PHE A 27 3.70 -13.97 2.54
CA PHE A 27 2.51 -13.17 2.19
C PHE A 27 2.19 -12.05 3.20
N TYR A 28 2.61 -12.23 4.45
CA TYR A 28 2.39 -11.30 5.54
C TYR A 28 3.49 -10.23 5.70
N ALA A 29 4.51 -10.22 4.82
CA ALA A 29 5.67 -9.34 4.95
C ALA A 29 5.28 -7.85 5.03
N GLY A 30 4.23 -7.42 4.33
CA GLY A 30 3.75 -6.04 4.40
C GLY A 30 3.31 -5.62 5.81
N TRP A 31 2.51 -6.46 6.46
CA TRP A 31 2.06 -6.23 7.84
C TRP A 31 3.18 -6.38 8.86
N GLU A 32 4.10 -7.32 8.66
CA GLU A 32 5.27 -7.50 9.52
C GLU A 32 6.18 -6.25 9.51
N ILE A 33 6.48 -5.73 8.32
CA ILE A 33 7.28 -4.51 8.15
C ILE A 33 6.58 -3.32 8.81
N TRP A 34 5.26 -3.18 8.59
CA TRP A 34 4.48 -2.10 9.19
C TRP A 34 4.44 -2.19 10.73
N ALA A 35 4.21 -3.38 11.27
CA ALA A 35 4.13 -3.62 12.72
C ALA A 35 5.46 -3.28 13.41
N ASN A 36 6.58 -3.71 12.82
CA ASN A 36 7.92 -3.37 13.29
C ASN A 36 8.17 -1.85 13.26
N TRP A 37 7.76 -1.16 12.19
CA TRP A 37 7.88 0.30 12.11
C TRP A 37 6.99 1.02 13.14
N ALA A 38 5.77 0.52 13.37
CA ALA A 38 4.81 1.08 14.32
C ALA A 38 5.11 0.73 15.78
N GLY A 39 6.07 -0.17 16.06
CA GLY A 39 6.38 -0.67 17.40
C GLY A 39 5.31 -1.59 17.99
N ILE A 40 4.47 -2.20 17.14
CA ILE A 40 3.34 -3.05 17.55
C ILE A 40 3.76 -4.51 17.41
N THR A 41 3.47 -5.30 18.45
CA THR A 41 3.78 -6.73 18.49
C THR A 41 2.51 -7.57 18.63
N GLY A 42 2.57 -8.85 18.25
CA GLY A 42 1.46 -9.79 18.47
C GLY A 42 0.29 -9.65 17.49
N LEU A 43 0.53 -9.07 16.30
CA LEU A 43 -0.47 -9.09 15.23
C LEU A 43 -0.69 -10.52 14.69
N PRO A 44 -1.91 -10.88 14.27
CA PRO A 44 -2.22 -12.18 13.70
C PRO A 44 -1.76 -12.26 12.24
N LEU A 45 -0.45 -12.17 12.02
CA LEU A 45 0.16 -12.03 10.69
C LEU A 45 -0.13 -13.22 9.75
N GLN A 46 -0.26 -14.42 10.30
CA GLN A 46 -0.40 -15.65 9.50
C GLN A 46 -1.86 -16.06 9.26
N SER A 47 -2.84 -15.29 9.74
CA SER A 47 -4.25 -15.43 9.40
C SER A 47 -4.68 -14.29 8.49
N GLY A 48 -5.88 -14.35 7.92
CA GLY A 48 -6.34 -13.34 6.97
C GLY A 48 -6.63 -13.84 5.58
N TYR A 49 -7.18 -12.93 4.79
CA TYR A 49 -7.29 -13.06 3.34
C TYR A 49 -6.02 -12.52 2.69
N SER A 50 -5.55 -13.16 1.62
CA SER A 50 -4.43 -12.67 0.82
C SER A 50 -4.86 -12.50 -0.63
N PHE A 51 -4.47 -11.38 -1.22
CA PHE A 51 -4.70 -11.07 -2.62
C PHE A 51 -3.39 -10.66 -3.28
N ASP A 52 -3.23 -10.96 -4.56
CA ASP A 52 -2.04 -10.66 -5.36
C ASP A 52 -1.95 -9.20 -5.83
N ARG A 53 -3.01 -8.41 -5.58
CA ARG A 53 -3.17 -7.04 -6.10
C ARG A 53 -3.78 -6.10 -5.07
N ALA A 54 -3.21 -4.90 -4.96
CA ALA A 54 -3.70 -3.82 -4.11
C ALA A 54 -5.19 -3.47 -4.34
N GLU A 55 -5.66 -3.55 -5.59
CA GLU A 55 -7.06 -3.22 -5.89
C GLU A 55 -8.04 -4.22 -5.25
N LEU A 56 -7.68 -5.51 -5.23
CA LEU A 56 -8.50 -6.55 -4.62
C LEU A 56 -8.49 -6.44 -3.09
N THR A 57 -7.32 -6.15 -2.49
CA THR A 57 -7.19 -5.86 -1.06
C THR A 57 -8.10 -4.69 -0.64
N ALA A 58 -8.12 -3.60 -1.42
CA ALA A 58 -8.98 -2.45 -1.17
C ALA A 58 -10.48 -2.78 -1.32
N ILE A 59 -10.85 -3.57 -2.32
CA ILE A 59 -12.24 -4.03 -2.48
C ILE A 59 -12.67 -4.89 -1.28
N ALA A 60 -11.82 -5.82 -0.82
CA ALA A 60 -12.12 -6.66 0.32
C ALA A 60 -12.33 -5.84 1.61
N ALA A 61 -11.48 -4.84 1.86
CA ALA A 61 -11.65 -3.91 2.99
C ALA A 61 -12.97 -3.14 2.90
N LYS A 62 -13.32 -2.62 1.70
CA LYS A 62 -14.60 -1.93 1.46
C LYS A 62 -15.82 -2.81 1.72
N GLN A 63 -15.69 -4.11 1.48
CA GLN A 63 -16.76 -5.09 1.71
C GLN A 63 -16.78 -5.60 3.17
N GLY A 64 -15.90 -5.10 4.03
CA GLY A 64 -15.87 -5.42 5.46
C GLY A 64 -15.23 -6.76 5.79
N LEU A 65 -14.40 -7.33 4.90
CA LEU A 65 -13.72 -8.61 5.15
C LEU A 65 -12.62 -8.52 6.23
N GLY A 66 -12.15 -7.31 6.54
CA GLY A 66 -11.04 -7.10 7.46
C GLY A 66 -10.39 -5.73 7.27
N VAL A 67 -9.22 -5.57 7.88
CA VAL A 67 -8.41 -4.35 7.85
C VAL A 67 -7.26 -4.53 6.89
N ALA A 68 -6.99 -3.55 6.04
CA ALA A 68 -5.95 -3.63 5.02
C ALA A 68 -4.84 -2.59 5.22
N LEU A 69 -3.62 -2.93 4.83
CA LEU A 69 -2.62 -1.91 4.47
C LEU A 69 -2.88 -1.51 3.03
N GLY A 70 -3.27 -0.26 2.79
CA GLY A 70 -3.53 0.24 1.45
C GLY A 70 -2.68 1.45 1.10
N ARG A 71 -2.38 1.58 -0.20
CA ARG A 71 -1.70 2.75 -0.75
C ARG A 71 -2.69 3.90 -0.76
N GLU A 72 -2.43 4.94 0.02
CA GLU A 72 -3.39 6.03 0.25
C GLU A 72 -3.95 6.57 -1.07
N TRP A 73 -3.10 6.76 -2.07
CA TRP A 73 -3.48 7.29 -3.38
C TRP A 73 -4.52 6.44 -4.12
N LEU A 74 -4.45 5.11 -4.02
CA LEU A 74 -5.37 4.19 -4.71
C LEU A 74 -6.76 4.21 -4.11
N VAL A 75 -6.87 4.52 -2.81
CA VAL A 75 -8.13 4.46 -2.06
C VAL A 75 -8.72 5.84 -1.78
N ARG A 76 -8.14 6.92 -2.30
CA ARG A 76 -8.59 8.30 -2.05
C ARG A 76 -10.07 8.51 -2.31
N GLU A 77 -10.57 7.99 -3.42
CA GLU A 77 -11.99 8.11 -3.77
C GLU A 77 -12.88 7.38 -2.74
N ALA A 78 -12.49 6.18 -2.33
CA ALA A 78 -13.22 5.40 -1.32
C ALA A 78 -13.19 6.09 0.05
N LEU A 79 -12.06 6.69 0.44
CA LEU A 79 -11.94 7.52 1.65
C LEU A 79 -12.84 8.77 1.57
N GLN A 80 -12.87 9.47 0.44
CA GLN A 80 -13.74 10.63 0.22
C GLN A 80 -15.23 10.26 0.30
N LYS A 81 -15.59 9.10 -0.25
CA LYS A 81 -16.96 8.55 -0.18
C LYS A 81 -17.31 7.91 1.16
N LYS A 82 -16.35 7.83 2.10
CA LYS A 82 -16.50 7.16 3.41
C LYS A 82 -16.84 5.67 3.29
N GLU A 83 -16.47 5.04 2.18
CA GLU A 83 -16.53 3.59 1.99
C GLU A 83 -15.37 2.89 2.72
N LEU A 84 -14.29 3.64 2.97
CA LEU A 84 -13.17 3.27 3.83
C LEU A 84 -12.92 4.41 4.82
N ILE A 85 -12.24 4.09 5.91
CA ILE A 85 -11.76 5.07 6.89
C ILE A 85 -10.28 4.79 7.16
N VAL A 86 -9.55 5.79 7.64
CA VAL A 86 -8.23 5.56 8.24
C VAL A 86 -8.44 5.57 9.76
N PRO A 87 -8.32 4.43 10.47
CA PRO A 87 -8.76 4.33 11.85
C PRO A 87 -7.85 5.04 12.86
N PHE A 88 -6.60 5.32 12.48
CA PHE A 88 -5.62 6.05 13.31
C PHE A 88 -4.58 6.72 12.42
N ASN A 89 -4.00 7.82 12.90
CA ASN A 89 -3.10 8.67 12.11
C ASN A 89 -1.65 8.12 12.03
N LEU A 90 -1.47 6.93 11.47
CA LEU A 90 -0.17 6.33 11.19
C LEU A 90 0.01 6.16 9.68
N VAL A 91 0.80 7.07 9.09
CA VAL A 91 1.17 7.02 7.67
C VAL A 91 2.54 6.36 7.56
N PHE A 92 2.55 5.13 7.06
CA PHE A 92 3.78 4.39 6.82
C PHE A 92 4.40 4.85 5.50
N PRO A 93 5.64 5.36 5.49
CA PRO A 93 6.31 5.71 4.24
C PRO A 93 6.32 4.51 3.29
N ALA A 94 5.97 4.73 2.03
CA ALA A 94 5.96 3.65 1.05
C ALA A 94 7.37 3.02 1.00
N PRO A 95 7.51 1.71 1.30
CA PRO A 95 8.82 1.08 1.38
C PRO A 95 9.47 0.90 0.00
N GLN A 96 8.70 1.11 -1.07
CA GLN A 96 9.12 0.91 -2.45
C GLN A 96 9.05 2.23 -3.22
N THR A 97 10.01 2.42 -4.13
CA THR A 97 10.02 3.55 -5.06
C THR A 97 9.87 3.07 -6.50
N TYR A 98 9.37 3.94 -7.37
CA TYR A 98 9.16 3.64 -8.78
C TYR A 98 10.35 4.14 -9.62
N TYR A 99 10.81 3.31 -10.55
CA TYR A 99 11.90 3.65 -11.46
C TYR A 99 11.40 3.71 -12.90
N VAL A 100 11.88 4.70 -13.66
CA VAL A 100 11.74 4.74 -15.11
C VAL A 100 13.00 4.11 -15.70
N VAL A 101 12.85 2.96 -16.37
CA VAL A 101 13.99 2.17 -16.85
C VAL A 101 13.98 2.12 -18.38
N SER A 102 15.15 2.28 -19.00
CA SER A 102 15.35 2.12 -20.43
C SER A 102 16.69 1.45 -20.70
N THR A 103 16.80 0.76 -21.84
CA THR A 103 18.10 0.27 -22.30
C THR A 103 18.94 1.43 -22.82
N HIS A 104 20.26 1.27 -22.79
CA HIS A 104 21.18 2.30 -23.28
C HIS A 104 20.93 2.66 -24.76
N LYS A 105 20.51 1.70 -25.59
CA LYS A 105 20.12 1.94 -26.99
C LYS A 105 18.71 2.53 -27.11
N GLY A 106 17.80 2.17 -26.20
CA GLY A 106 16.41 2.61 -26.21
C GLY A 106 16.28 4.12 -25.99
N ILE A 107 17.01 4.66 -25.01
CA ILE A 107 16.95 6.08 -24.65
C ILE A 107 17.48 7.01 -25.76
N GLN A 108 18.27 6.50 -26.72
CA GLN A 108 18.77 7.27 -27.86
C GLN A 108 17.68 7.58 -28.90
N ARG A 109 16.55 6.87 -28.87
CA ARG A 109 15.43 7.14 -29.78
C ARG A 109 14.71 8.42 -29.30
N PRO A 110 14.56 9.46 -30.15
CA PRO A 110 14.00 10.75 -29.72
C PRO A 110 12.65 10.63 -28.99
N LYS A 111 11.73 9.79 -29.49
CA LYS A 111 10.42 9.55 -28.87
C LYS A 111 10.51 8.94 -27.45
N VAL A 112 11.50 8.08 -27.20
CA VAL A 112 11.70 7.45 -25.89
C VAL A 112 12.26 8.46 -24.92
N ARG A 113 13.24 9.26 -25.35
CA ARG A 113 13.79 10.35 -24.55
C ARG A 113 12.74 11.38 -24.17
N LEU A 114 11.92 11.81 -25.13
CA LEU A 114 10.82 12.75 -24.87
C LEU A 114 9.85 12.22 -23.81
N PHE A 115 9.43 10.95 -23.92
CA PHE A 115 8.53 10.35 -22.92
C PHE A 115 9.20 10.18 -21.55
N HIS A 116 10.47 9.74 -21.53
CA HIS A 116 11.27 9.60 -20.32
C HIS A 116 11.40 10.95 -19.58
N ASP A 117 11.75 12.01 -20.29
CA ASP A 117 11.95 13.33 -19.68
C ASP A 117 10.61 13.91 -19.19
N TRP A 118 9.54 13.71 -19.97
CA TRP A 118 8.18 14.10 -19.58
C TRP A 118 7.71 13.38 -18.31
N ILE A 119 7.90 12.06 -18.19
CA ILE A 119 7.43 11.32 -17.00
C ILE A 119 8.22 11.73 -15.74
N LEU A 120 9.52 11.98 -15.86
CA LEU A 120 10.32 12.49 -14.74
C LEU A 120 9.91 13.91 -14.34
N GLU A 121 9.55 14.76 -15.29
CA GLU A 121 8.98 16.07 -15.02
C GLU A 121 7.66 15.98 -14.26
N LYS A 122 6.77 15.06 -14.66
CA LYS A 122 5.51 14.82 -13.94
C LYS A 122 5.76 14.28 -12.53
N ALA A 123 6.71 13.37 -12.37
CA ALA A 123 7.06 12.79 -11.07
C ALA A 123 7.64 13.83 -10.09
N ARG A 124 8.40 14.83 -10.56
CA ARG A 124 8.90 15.92 -9.68
C ARG A 124 7.79 16.73 -9.02
N HIS A 125 6.61 16.77 -9.62
CA HIS A 125 5.45 17.51 -9.11
C HIS A 125 4.47 16.62 -8.32
N SER A 126 4.74 15.32 -8.17
CA SER A 126 3.88 14.44 -7.38
C SER A 126 4.22 14.57 -5.89
N LYS A 127 3.19 14.56 -5.04
CA LYS A 127 3.39 14.39 -3.60
C LYS A 127 3.63 12.92 -3.32
N PRO A 128 4.61 12.56 -2.47
CA PRO A 128 4.78 11.18 -2.04
C PRO A 128 3.53 10.77 -1.23
N TYR A 129 2.99 9.60 -1.56
CA TYR A 129 1.92 8.97 -0.80
C TYR A 129 2.48 7.81 0.01
N GLY A 130 2.01 7.67 1.24
CA GLY A 130 2.33 6.54 2.10
C GLY A 130 1.32 5.41 1.97
N ASN A 131 1.58 4.35 2.73
CA ASN A 131 0.61 3.34 3.05
C ASN A 131 -0.13 3.76 4.32
N VAL A 132 -1.44 3.51 4.35
CA VAL A 132 -2.32 3.76 5.48
C VAL A 132 -3.06 2.48 5.82
N VAL A 133 -3.47 2.35 7.08
CA VAL A 133 -4.40 1.30 7.50
C VAL A 133 -5.82 1.73 7.11
N LEU A 134 -6.60 0.79 6.55
CA LEU A 134 -7.95 0.98 5.99
C LEU A 134 -8.95 0.01 6.58
#